data_AF-D1YGD7-F1
#
_entry.id   AF-D1YGD7-F1
#
_cell.length_a   1.000
_cell.length_b   1.000
_cell.length_c   1.000
_cell.angle_alpha   90.00
_cell.angle_beta   90.00
_cell.angle_gamma   90.00
#
_symmetry.space_group_name_H-M   'P 1'
#
loop_
_entity.id
_entity.type
_entity.pdbx_description
1 polymer ?
#
loop_
_entity_poly.entity_id
_entity_poly.type
_entity_poly.pdbx_seq_one_letter_code
_entity_poly.pdbx_strand_id
1 'polypeptide(L)'
;MWTFTTLISIAVVILRYREPKLERPYVVPWYPIIPIISIGGGLFIVISTVINEFWLSITGIGLTALGLPVYYYMKKHNHQN
;
A
#
# COMPACT_ATOMS: atom_id res chain seq x y z
N MET A 1 2.63 -6.68 -5.00
CA MET A 1 2.29 -7.14 -3.63
C MET A 1 3.10 -6.40 -2.58
N TRP A 2 4.44 -6.52 -2.58
CA TRP A 2 5.32 -5.85 -1.61
C TRP A 2 5.12 -4.32 -1.48
N THR A 3 4.88 -3.64 -2.59
CA THR A 3 4.54 -2.21 -2.63
C THR A 3 3.31 -1.89 -1.79
N PHE A 4 2.21 -2.62 -1.99
CA PHE A 4 0.97 -2.42 -1.22
C PHE A 4 1.12 -2.79 0.25
N THR A 5 1.83 -3.88 0.57
CA THR A 5 2.07 -4.29 1.96
C THR A 5 2.87 -3.23 2.73
N THR A 6 3.85 -2.61 2.06
CA THR A 6 4.63 -1.50 2.62
C THR A 6 3.74 -0.29 2.87
N LEU A 7 2.87 0.07 1.92
CA LEU A 7 1.90 1.16 2.08
C LEU A 7 0.91 0.90 3.22
N ILE A 8 0.42 -0.33 3.39
CA ILE A 8 -0.46 -0.71 4.50
C ILE A 8 0.30 -0.56 5.84
N SER A 9 1.55 -1.00 5.90
CA SER A 9 2.37 -0.87 7.11
C SER A 9 2.59 0.60 7.49
N ILE A 10 2.81 1.47 6.51
CA ILE A 10 2.87 2.93 6.70
C ILE A 10 1.51 3.46 7.17
N ALA A 11 0.42 3.02 6.56
CA ALA A 11 -0.93 3.45 6.92
C ALA A 11 -1.27 3.14 8.39
N VAL A 12 -0.81 2.00 8.93
CA VAL A 12 -0.99 1.67 10.36
C VAL A 12 -0.29 2.69 11.27
N VAL A 13 0.90 3.17 10.89
CA VAL A 13 1.62 4.21 11.62
C VAL A 13 0.91 5.56 11.50
N ILE A 14 0.48 5.93 10.29
CA ILE A 14 -0.24 7.19 10.03
C ILE A 14 -1.57 7.23 10.78
N LEU A 15 -2.37 6.15 10.71
CA LEU A 15 -3.68 6.08 11.35
C LEU A 15 -3.57 6.19 12.87
N ARG A 16 -2.45 5.72 13.44
CA ARG A 16 -2.20 5.84 14.87
C ARG A 16 -1.99 7.29 15.31
N TYR A 17 -1.49 8.17 14.43
CA TYR A 17 -1.39 9.60 14.68
C TYR A 17 -2.69 10.34 14.34
N ARG A 18 -3.35 9.99 13.23
CA ARG A 18 -4.54 10.68 12.73
C ARG A 18 -5.79 10.41 13.57
N GLU A 19 -5.99 9.17 14.02
CA GLU A 19 -7.17 8.76 14.78
C GLU A 19 -6.79 7.95 16.03
N PRO A 20 -6.28 8.63 17.08
CA PRO A 20 -5.85 7.96 18.31
C PRO A 20 -7.01 7.42 19.15
N LYS A 21 -8.22 7.99 19.02
CA LYS A 21 -9.41 7.66 19.83
C LYS A 21 -10.29 6.54 19.26
N LEU A 22 -9.97 6.01 18.08
CA LEU A 22 -10.72 4.91 17.49
C LEU A 22 -10.56 3.67 18.39
N GLU A 23 -11.66 2.95 18.69
CA GLU A 23 -11.57 1.66 19.37
C GLU A 23 -10.84 0.66 18.47
N ARG A 24 -9.84 -0.03 19.04
CA ARG A 24 -8.97 -0.95 18.30
C ARG A 24 -9.18 -2.37 18.82
N PRO A 25 -10.05 -3.17 18.17
CA PRO A 25 -10.26 -4.58 18.52
C PRO A 25 -8.98 -5.41 18.40
N TYR A 26 -8.07 -5.00 17.51
CA TYR A 26 -6.77 -5.63 17.31
C TYR A 26 -5.66 -4.59 17.37
N VAL A 27 -4.65 -4.86 18.19
CA VAL A 27 -3.44 -4.04 18.34
C VAL A 27 -2.25 -4.87 17.93
N VAL A 28 -1.41 -4.32 17.06
CA VAL A 28 -0.16 -4.96 16.66
C VAL A 28 0.71 -5.12 17.90
N PRO A 29 1.05 -6.36 18.31
CA PRO A 29 1.94 -6.57 19.45
C PRO A 29 3.31 -5.93 19.14
N TRP A 30 4.02 -5.42 20.14
CA TRP A 30 5.34 -4.79 19.94
C TRP A 30 5.37 -3.56 19.01
N TYR A 31 4.26 -2.83 18.92
CA TYR A 31 4.29 -1.51 18.27
C TYR A 31 5.28 -0.58 19.01
N PRO A 32 6.15 0.19 18.31
CA PRO A 32 6.22 0.43 16.86
C PRO A 32 7.21 -0.44 16.07
N ILE A 33 7.88 -1.39 16.72
CA ILE A 33 9.03 -2.13 16.15
C ILE A 33 8.62 -2.97 14.94
N ILE A 34 7.51 -3.72 15.06
CA ILE A 34 7.02 -4.56 13.95
C ILE A 34 6.69 -3.75 12.70
N PRO A 35 5.92 -2.64 12.78
CA PRO A 35 5.70 -1.77 11.63
C PRO A 35 6.98 -1.25 10.99
N ILE A 36 7.98 -0.85 11.79
CA ILE A 36 9.24 -0.30 11.26
C ILE A 36 10.02 -1.38 10.49
N ILE A 37 10.12 -2.59 11.04
CA ILE A 37 10.78 -3.72 10.37
C ILE A 37 10.03 -4.08 9.08
N SER A 38 8.69 -4.10 9.11
CA SER A 38 7.86 -4.37 7.93
C SER A 38 8.09 -3.34 6.82
N ILE A 39 8.17 -2.05 7.16
CA ILE A 39 8.45 -0.98 6.20
C ILE A 39 9.86 -1.14 5.62
N GLY A 40 10.87 -1.39 6.46
CA GLY A 40 12.25 -1.59 6.02
C GLY A 40 12.40 -2.80 5.10
N GLY A 41 11.86 -3.95 5.50
CA GLY A 41 11.89 -5.17 4.69
C GLY A 41 11.10 -5.04 3.40
N GLY A 42 9.91 -4.44 3.46
CA GLY A 42 9.09 -4.17 2.29
C GLY A 42 9.79 -3.25 1.28
N LEU A 43 10.41 -2.18 1.76
CA LEU A 43 11.17 -1.25 0.91
C LEU A 43 12.39 -1.92 0.27
N PHE A 44 13.13 -2.72 1.04
CA PHE A 44 14.27 -3.50 0.54
C PHE A 44 13.84 -4.44 -0.60
N ILE A 45 12.76 -5.20 -0.40
CA ILE A 45 12.26 -6.12 -1.42
C ILE A 45 11.79 -5.34 -2.65
N VAL A 46 11.05 -4.25 -2.48
CA VAL A 46 10.59 -3.42 -3.60
C VAL A 46 11.78 -2.92 -4.42
N ILE A 47 12.80 -2.33 -3.78
CA ILE A 47 13.99 -1.84 -4.48
C ILE A 47 14.70 -3.00 -5.19
N SER A 48 14.90 -4.12 -4.50
CA SER A 48 15.53 -5.30 -5.08
C SER A 48 14.75 -5.84 -6.29
N THR A 49 13.42 -5.90 -6.23
CA THR A 49 12.59 -6.35 -7.35
C THR A 49 12.64 -5.40 -8.54
N VAL A 50 12.70 -4.09 -8.31
CA VAL A 50 12.83 -3.10 -9.40
C VAL A 50 14.17 -3.23 -10.11
N ILE A 51 15.25 -3.50 -9.37
CA ILE A 51 16.60 -3.63 -9.93
C ILE A 51 16.77 -4.98 -10.66
N ASN A 52 16.37 -6.08 -10.03
CA ASN A 52 16.57 -7.43 -10.58
C ASN A 52 15.55 -7.79 -11.68
N GLU A 53 14.30 -7.33 -11.55
CA GLU A 53 13.20 -7.69 -12.45
C GLU A 53 12.47 -6.43 -12.97
N PHE A 54 13.23 -5.49 -13.54
CA PHE A 54 12.71 -4.20 -13.99
C PHE A 54 11.49 -4.32 -14.92
N TRP A 55 11.57 -5.19 -15.93
CA TRP A 55 10.47 -5.40 -16.89
C TRP A 55 9.21 -5.98 -16.25
N LEU A 56 9.35 -6.89 -15.27
CA LEU A 56 8.20 -7.46 -14.59
C LEU A 56 7.58 -6.43 -13.61
N SER A 57 8.43 -5.65 -12.94
CA SER A 57 7.97 -4.59 -12.04
C SER A 57 7.21 -3.50 -12.80
N ILE A 58 7.67 -3.09 -13.98
CA ILE A 58 7.01 -2.02 -14.74
C ILE A 58 5.65 -2.46 -15.28
N THR A 59 5.51 -3.73 -15.71
CA THR A 59 4.20 -4.25 -16.15
C THR A 59 3.21 -4.31 -14.99
N GLY A 60 3.65 -4.70 -13.79
CA GLY A 60 2.81 -4.67 -12.60
C GLY A 60 2.35 -3.27 -12.20
N ILE A 61 3.24 -2.28 -12.28
CA ILE A 61 2.89 -0.87 -12.04
C ILE A 61 1.94 -0.36 -13.12
N GLY A 62 2.22 -0.66 -14.39
CA GLY A 62 1.37 -0.30 -15.52
C GLY A 62 -0.05 -0.87 -15.39
N LEU A 63 -0.17 -2.14 -15.02
CA LEU A 63 -1.47 -2.79 -14.79
C LEU A 63 -2.23 -2.15 -13.63
N THR A 64 -1.54 -1.80 -12.54
CA THR A 64 -2.14 -1.08 -11.41
C THR A 64 -2.62 0.31 -11.84
N ALA A 65 -1.80 1.03 -12.62
CA ALA A 65 -2.14 2.34 -13.15
C ALA A 65 -3.32 2.30 -14.11
N LEU A 66 -3.48 1.23 -14.90
CA LEU A 66 -4.67 0.99 -15.75
C LEU A 66 -5.97 0.85 -14.94
N GLY A 67 -5.90 0.49 -13.66
CA GLY A 67 -7.05 0.55 -12.76
C GLY A 67 -7.60 1.97 -12.58
N LEU A 68 -6.76 3.00 -12.64
CA LEU A 68 -7.19 4.41 -12.52
C LEU A 68 -8.12 4.87 -13.65
N PRO A 69 -7.76 4.78 -14.95
CA PRO A 69 -8.65 5.19 -16.04
C PRO A 69 -9.95 4.37 -16.04
N VAL A 70 -9.89 3.07 -15.72
CA VAL A 70 -11.09 2.24 -15.58
C VAL A 70 -11.98 2.73 -14.45
N TYR A 71 -11.41 3.03 -13.28
CA TYR A 71 -12.15 3.60 -12.15
C TYR A 71 -12.80 4.94 -12.50
N TYR A 72 -12.08 5.85 -13.17
CA TYR A 72 -12.64 7.13 -13.60
C TYR A 72 -13.76 6.98 -14.62
N TYR A 73 -13.61 6.05 -15.58
CA TYR A 73 -14.65 5.76 -16.58
C TYR A 73 -15.92 5.24 -15.91
N MET A 74 -15.79 4.25 -15.01
CA MET A 74 -16.93 3.69 -14.27
C MET A 74 -17.56 4.69 -13.31
N LYS A 75 -16.76 5.51 -12.60
CA LYS A 75 -17.26 6.55 -11.69
C LYS A 75 -18.08 7.61 -12.44
N LYS A 76 -17.68 7.97 -13.66
CA LYS A 76 -18.43 8.90 -14.50
C LYS A 76 -19.79 8.31 -14.92
N HIS A 77 -19.85 7.00 -15.20
CA HIS A 77 -21.08 6.32 -15.58
C HIS A 77 -22.06 6.14 -14.39
N ASN A 78 -21.55 5.86 -13.19
CA ASN A 78 -22.38 5.70 -12.00
C ASN A 78 -22.93 7.02 -11.41
N HIS A 79 -22.37 8.18 -11.79
CA HIS A 79 -22.91 9.49 -11.37
C HIS A 79 -24.02 10.02 -12.30
N GLN A 80 -24.34 9.30 -13.38
CA GLN A 80 -25.33 9.66 -14.39
C GLN A 80 -26.64 8.85 -14.27
N ASN A 81 -26.75 7.96 -13.28
CA ASN A 81 -28.00 7.32 -12.83
C ASN A 81 -28.38 7.84 -11.45
#